data_AF-A0A372QHX8-F1
#
_entry.id   AF-A0A372QHX8-F1
#
_cell.length_a   1.000
_cell.length_b   1.000
_cell.length_c   1.000
_cell.angle_alpha   90.00
_cell.angle_beta   90.00
_cell.angle_gamma   90.00
#
_symmetry.space_group_name_H-M   'P 1'
#
loop_
_entity.id
_entity.type
_entity.pdbx_description
1 polymer ?
#
loop_
_entity_poly.entity_id
_entity_poly.type
_entity_poly.pdbx_seq_one_letter_code
_entity_poly.pdbx_strand_id
1 'polypeptide(L)'
;MKELFTETSQYRNWFYSKEKLQEIREKNHVSAVERVKQRVLEEAELQKLVSAKSTPTRGEQPERVNSPRLNPSEIEYLKMEDELALCNYYQTQIPLVDSKFPEEIQKNKFTDKVKASAITYVKRFYLRNTMMDYHPRDIMITCLFLAAKTEFSFVPIEDFIKFLTTKATKEVFFDLELIVARSLRYEFTVHHPYLSAYGLFLDMQTALKDAKKIQAIYEKSKEYIHKSLFTDTMFLYQPSQIALATVRIAAKELNFDLNSYFCIKFNSEPKGKLDNLYKILDEIEKIIKEYEPTPLNKAKEIDARLHKCKNPEKNPNSAISRKRKLEREGLEDADHHKKKRIEDEYQKSLEEVFK
;
A
#
# COMPACT_ATOMS: atom_id res chain seq x y z
N MET A 1 10.66 -19.04 -26.56
CA MET A 1 9.88 -17.81 -26.31
C MET A 1 10.47 -17.18 -25.05
N LYS A 2 10.93 -15.93 -25.06
CA LYS A 2 11.47 -15.30 -23.84
C LYS A 2 10.35 -15.21 -22.80
N GLU A 3 10.62 -15.58 -21.56
CA GLU A 3 9.64 -15.50 -20.47
C GLU A 3 9.48 -14.03 -20.04
N LEU A 4 8.67 -13.25 -20.77
CA LEU A 4 8.54 -11.80 -20.57
C LEU A 4 8.21 -11.39 -19.13
N PHE A 5 7.51 -12.24 -18.37
CA PHE A 5 7.16 -11.94 -16.98
C PHE A 5 8.36 -12.10 -16.02
N THR A 6 9.27 -13.05 -16.26
CA THR A 6 10.40 -13.31 -15.34
C THR A 6 11.46 -12.21 -15.38
N GLU A 7 11.46 -11.42 -16.46
CA GLU A 7 12.30 -10.23 -16.60
C GLU A 7 11.75 -8.99 -15.85
N THR A 8 10.50 -9.03 -15.39
CA THR A 8 9.84 -7.89 -14.73
C THR A 8 10.35 -7.69 -13.30
N SER A 9 10.32 -6.45 -12.83
CA SER A 9 10.62 -6.13 -11.42
C SER A 9 9.64 -6.80 -10.47
N GLN A 10 8.37 -6.93 -10.86
CA GLN A 10 7.36 -7.65 -10.09
C GLN A 10 7.76 -9.10 -9.82
N TYR A 11 8.25 -9.83 -10.83
CA TYR A 11 8.72 -11.20 -10.62
C TYR A 11 9.97 -11.25 -9.76
N ARG A 12 10.93 -10.34 -9.97
CA ARG A 12 12.22 -10.37 -9.26
C ARG A 12 12.10 -10.00 -7.79
N ASN A 13 11.23 -9.05 -7.45
CA ASN A 13 11.21 -8.39 -6.13
C ASN A 13 9.88 -8.52 -5.39
N TRP A 14 8.81 -8.97 -6.04
CA TRP A 14 7.46 -9.04 -5.45
C TRP A 14 6.76 -10.38 -5.72
N PHE A 15 7.52 -11.42 -6.04
CA PHE A 15 7.02 -12.77 -6.23
C PHE A 15 7.69 -13.70 -5.21
N TYR A 16 6.89 -14.40 -4.42
CA TYR A 16 7.33 -15.14 -3.24
C TYR A 16 6.65 -16.51 -3.16
N SER A 17 7.31 -17.45 -2.48
CA SER A 17 6.61 -18.63 -1.96
C SER A 17 5.75 -18.24 -0.77
N LYS A 18 4.75 -19.07 -0.42
CA LYS A 18 3.87 -18.84 0.73
C LYS A 18 4.65 -18.72 2.04
N GLU A 19 5.59 -19.64 2.24
CA GLU A 19 6.50 -19.66 3.40
C GLU A 19 7.33 -18.39 3.48
N LYS A 20 7.92 -17.95 2.35
CA LYS A 20 8.77 -16.76 2.34
C LYS A 20 7.97 -15.49 2.60
N LEU A 21 6.76 -15.39 2.05
CA LEU A 21 5.87 -14.26 2.29
C LEU A 21 5.52 -14.15 3.78
N GLN A 22 5.23 -15.28 4.43
CA GLN A 22 4.96 -15.32 5.86
C GLN A 22 6.19 -14.95 6.70
N GLU A 23 7.37 -15.48 6.37
CA GLU A 23 8.63 -15.12 7.04
C GLU A 23 8.92 -13.61 6.97
N ILE A 24 8.72 -12.99 5.80
CA ILE A 24 8.91 -11.55 5.61
C ILE A 24 7.97 -10.75 6.53
N ARG A 25 6.71 -11.16 6.58
CA ARG A 25 5.68 -10.53 7.42
C ARG A 25 6.04 -10.62 8.90
N GLU A 26 6.37 -11.82 9.37
CA GLU A 26 6.76 -12.07 10.76
C GLU A 26 8.00 -11.26 11.15
N LYS A 27 9.04 -11.29 10.31
CA LYS A 27 10.27 -10.51 10.55
C LYS A 27 10.01 -9.01 10.59
N ASN A 28 9.21 -8.49 9.66
CA ASN A 28 8.85 -7.06 9.62
C ASN A 28 8.11 -6.66 10.91
N HIS A 29 7.14 -7.46 11.34
CA HIS A 29 6.35 -7.17 12.51
C HIS A 29 7.14 -7.25 13.81
N VAL A 30 7.97 -8.28 14.01
CA VAL A 30 8.82 -8.39 15.21
C VAL A 30 9.73 -7.16 15.32
N SER A 31 10.40 -6.81 14.22
CA SER A 31 11.26 -5.62 14.18
C SER A 31 10.47 -4.31 14.39
N ALA A 32 9.26 -4.21 13.85
CA ALA A 32 8.40 -3.06 14.03
C ALA A 32 7.94 -2.91 15.48
N VAL A 33 7.44 -3.97 16.11
CA VAL A 33 7.00 -3.97 17.51
C VAL A 33 8.15 -3.61 18.43
N GLU A 34 9.34 -4.18 18.22
CA GLU A 34 10.53 -3.85 19.02
C GLU A 34 10.91 -2.37 18.89
N ARG A 35 10.92 -1.84 17.66
CA ARG A 35 11.21 -0.42 17.40
C ARG A 35 10.18 0.50 18.06
N VAL A 36 8.89 0.19 17.93
CA VAL A 36 7.82 1.01 18.53
C VAL A 36 7.91 0.95 20.06
N LYS A 37 8.17 -0.23 20.65
CA LYS A 37 8.41 -0.39 22.09
C LYS A 37 9.54 0.53 22.58
N GLN A 38 10.68 0.50 21.90
CA GLN A 38 11.82 1.37 22.24
C GLN A 38 11.44 2.86 22.20
N ARG A 39 10.70 3.29 21.16
CA ARG A 39 10.30 4.72 21.05
C ARG A 39 9.24 5.14 22.05
N VAL A 40 8.34 4.23 22.44
CA VAL A 40 7.38 4.49 23.51
C VAL A 40 8.08 4.63 24.86
N LEU A 41 9.10 3.82 25.13
CA LEU A 41 9.90 3.94 26.35
C LEU A 41 10.65 5.28 26.40
N GLU A 42 11.30 5.67 25.31
CA GLU A 42 11.99 6.96 25.18
C GLU A 42 11.04 8.15 25.39
N GLU A 43 9.82 8.09 24.82
CA GLU A 43 8.81 9.14 24.99
C GLU A 43 8.40 9.25 26.47
N ALA A 44 8.17 8.12 27.15
CA ALA A 44 7.81 8.10 28.56
C ALA A 44 8.93 8.69 29.45
N GLU A 45 10.19 8.43 29.13
CA GLU A 45 11.35 9.03 29.82
C GLU A 45 11.43 10.54 29.58
N LEU A 46 11.28 11.00 28.33
CA LEU A 46 11.28 12.41 27.99
C LEU A 46 10.14 13.17 28.68
N GLN A 47 8.94 12.59 28.73
CA GLN A 47 7.81 13.17 29.44
C GLN A 47 8.06 13.30 30.95
N LYS A 48 8.74 12.33 31.57
CA LYS A 48 9.18 12.41 32.97
C LYS A 48 10.19 13.53 33.17
N LEU A 49 11.18 13.66 32.29
CA LEU A 49 12.21 14.72 32.34
C LEU A 49 11.62 16.12 32.16
N VAL A 50 10.70 16.30 31.21
CA VAL A 50 10.00 17.58 30.98
C VAL A 50 9.16 17.95 32.21
N SER A 51 8.47 16.98 32.82
CA SER A 51 7.70 17.20 34.05
C SER A 51 8.58 17.53 35.27
N ALA A 52 9.83 17.04 35.30
CA ALA A 52 10.78 17.34 36.36
C ALA A 52 11.46 18.71 36.20
N LYS A 53 11.59 19.22 34.97
CA LYS A 53 12.20 20.53 34.67
C LYS A 53 11.23 21.71 34.77
N SER A 54 9.92 21.48 34.83
CA SER A 54 8.92 22.53 35.01
C SER A 54 8.83 22.99 36.47
N THR A 55 9.83 23.72 36.96
CA THR A 55 9.63 24.72 38.02
C THR A 55 8.87 25.91 37.42
N PRO A 56 7.87 26.50 38.10
CA PRO A 56 6.98 27.49 37.50
C PRO A 56 7.67 28.85 37.40
N THR A 57 8.34 29.13 36.28
CA THR A 57 8.72 30.50 35.95
C THR A 57 7.54 31.19 35.26
N ARG A 58 7.02 32.22 35.93
CA ARG A 58 5.84 33.01 35.55
C ARG A 58 6.10 33.78 34.25
N GLY A 59 5.53 33.35 33.12
CA GLY A 59 5.45 34.20 31.92
C GLY A 59 5.20 33.50 30.58
N GLU A 60 5.69 32.29 30.38
CA GLU A 60 5.50 31.57 29.11
C GLU A 60 4.44 30.48 29.30
N GLN A 61 3.38 30.50 28.50
CA GLN A 61 2.41 29.41 28.48
C GLN A 61 3.16 28.13 28.04
N PRO A 62 3.33 27.10 28.90
CA PRO A 62 3.87 25.84 28.41
C PRO A 62 2.81 25.23 27.50
N GLU A 63 3.06 25.21 26.19
CA GLU A 63 2.18 24.54 25.23
C GLU A 63 2.02 23.07 25.62
N ARG A 64 0.83 22.74 26.15
CA ARG A 64 0.53 21.44 26.76
C ARG A 64 0.86 20.29 25.80
N VAL A 65 1.74 19.39 26.22
CA VAL A 65 1.95 18.10 25.57
C VAL A 65 0.67 17.28 25.79
N ASN A 66 -0.18 17.20 24.76
CA ASN A 66 -1.50 16.54 24.80
C ASN A 66 -1.41 15.04 24.46
N SER A 67 -0.26 14.41 24.68
CA SER A 67 -0.09 12.97 24.51
C SER A 67 -0.53 12.24 25.78
N PRO A 68 -1.44 11.25 25.70
CA PRO A 68 -1.83 10.48 26.88
C PRO A 68 -0.60 9.78 27.46
N ARG A 69 -0.37 9.96 28.76
CA ARG A 69 0.66 9.23 29.51
C ARG A 69 0.26 7.76 29.58
N LEU A 70 0.68 6.98 28.59
CA LEU A 70 0.46 5.54 28.57
C LEU A 70 1.64 4.85 29.26
N ASN A 71 1.33 3.95 30.20
CA ASN A 71 2.34 3.07 30.78
C ASN A 71 2.84 2.11 29.69
N PRO A 72 4.15 2.07 29.39
CA PRO A 72 4.69 1.20 28.34
C PRO A 72 4.35 -0.29 28.53
N SER A 73 4.15 -0.72 29.78
CA SER A 73 3.81 -2.10 30.15
C SER A 73 2.35 -2.49 29.91
N GLU A 74 1.44 -1.53 29.71
CA GLU A 74 0.00 -1.77 29.52
C GLU A 74 -0.42 -1.74 28.03
N ILE A 75 0.52 -1.43 27.14
CA ILE A 75 0.22 -1.31 25.70
C ILE A 75 0.20 -2.71 25.08
N GLU A 76 -1.00 -3.15 24.73
CA GLU A 76 -1.17 -4.29 23.84
C GLU A 76 -0.86 -3.86 22.41
N TYR A 77 0.25 -4.37 21.87
CA TYR A 77 0.64 -4.15 20.49
C TYR A 77 -0.23 -5.01 19.56
N LEU A 78 -0.39 -4.54 18.32
CA LEU A 78 -1.12 -5.30 17.30
C LEU A 78 -0.47 -6.67 17.09
N LYS A 79 -1.28 -7.66 16.71
CA LYS A 79 -0.79 -8.95 16.21
C LYS A 79 -0.63 -8.92 14.69
N MET A 80 0.07 -9.91 14.16
CA MET A 80 0.19 -10.15 12.71
C MET A 80 -1.17 -10.19 12.01
N GLU A 81 -2.11 -10.95 12.58
CA GLU A 81 -3.42 -11.15 11.98
C GLU A 81 -4.26 -9.87 12.04
N ASP A 82 -4.06 -9.05 13.08
CA ASP A 82 -4.72 -7.75 13.24
C ASP A 82 -4.23 -6.76 12.17
N GLU A 83 -2.91 -6.68 11.94
CA GLU A 83 -2.35 -5.83 10.88
C GLU A 83 -2.85 -6.25 9.49
N LEU A 84 -2.90 -7.56 9.21
CA LEU A 84 -3.41 -8.08 7.94
C LEU A 84 -4.92 -7.81 7.79
N ALA A 85 -5.71 -8.03 8.84
CA ALA A 85 -7.15 -7.79 8.82
C ALA A 85 -7.46 -6.30 8.60
N LEU A 86 -6.72 -5.40 9.25
CA LEU A 86 -6.87 -3.96 9.06
C LEU A 86 -6.42 -3.55 7.63
N CYS A 87 -5.34 -4.12 7.12
CA CYS A 87 -4.90 -3.92 5.74
C CYS A 87 -5.99 -4.29 4.73
N ASN A 88 -6.57 -5.49 4.88
CA ASN A 88 -7.65 -5.95 4.01
C ASN A 88 -8.86 -5.02 4.07
N TYR A 89 -9.25 -4.58 5.27
CA TYR A 89 -10.35 -3.62 5.43
C TYR A 89 -10.10 -2.32 4.65
N TYR A 90 -8.91 -1.71 4.79
CA TYR A 90 -8.61 -0.46 4.09
C TYR A 90 -8.47 -0.65 2.58
N GLN A 91 -7.97 -1.79 2.11
CA GLN A 91 -7.96 -2.07 0.67
C GLN A 91 -9.38 -2.07 0.08
N THR A 92 -10.38 -2.62 0.78
CA THR A 92 -11.78 -2.58 0.32
C THR A 92 -12.41 -1.19 0.39
N GLN A 93 -11.78 -0.23 1.08
CA GLN A 93 -12.25 1.16 1.08
C GLN A 93 -11.79 1.95 -0.16
N ILE A 94 -10.81 1.47 -0.94
CA ILE A 94 -10.33 2.19 -2.14
C ILE A 94 -11.48 2.48 -3.13
N PRO A 95 -12.34 1.51 -3.49
CA PRO A 95 -13.50 1.78 -4.34
C PRO A 95 -14.53 2.74 -3.71
N LEU A 96 -14.62 2.80 -2.38
CA LEU A 96 -15.52 3.72 -1.66
C LEU A 96 -14.97 5.14 -1.57
N VAL A 97 -13.65 5.30 -1.68
CA VAL A 97 -13.01 6.61 -1.80
C VAL A 97 -13.23 7.18 -3.21
N ASP A 98 -13.16 6.32 -4.22
CA ASP A 98 -13.47 6.66 -5.61
C ASP A 98 -14.89 7.25 -5.77
N SER A 99 -15.89 6.68 -5.09
CA SER A 99 -17.27 7.20 -5.14
C SER A 99 -17.46 8.62 -4.58
N LYS A 100 -16.45 9.20 -3.92
CA LYS A 100 -16.48 10.58 -3.42
C LYS A 100 -16.09 11.61 -4.48
N PHE A 101 -15.45 11.18 -5.56
CA PHE A 101 -15.02 12.07 -6.64
C PHE A 101 -16.17 12.33 -7.64
N PRO A 102 -16.12 13.39 -8.45
CA PRO A 102 -17.08 13.60 -9.53
C PRO A 102 -17.10 12.43 -10.53
N GLU A 103 -18.25 12.13 -11.14
CA GLU A 103 -18.42 11.01 -12.09
C GLU A 103 -17.40 11.03 -13.24
N GLU A 104 -17.03 12.22 -13.72
CA GLU A 104 -16.02 12.40 -14.77
C GLU A 104 -14.66 11.82 -14.36
N ILE A 105 -14.26 12.02 -13.10
CA ILE A 105 -13.00 11.50 -12.56
C ILE A 105 -13.12 9.99 -12.31
N GLN A 106 -14.23 9.54 -11.74
CA GLN A 106 -14.46 8.11 -11.48
C GLN A 106 -14.35 7.29 -12.77
N LYS A 107 -15.05 7.72 -13.84
CA LYS A 107 -15.15 6.96 -15.08
C LYS A 107 -13.89 7.05 -15.95
N ASN A 108 -13.26 8.22 -16.01
CA ASN A 108 -12.15 8.45 -16.94
C ASN A 108 -10.77 8.34 -16.30
N LYS A 109 -10.65 8.52 -14.98
CA LYS A 109 -9.36 8.54 -14.27
C LYS A 109 -9.19 7.34 -13.35
N PHE A 110 -10.21 6.97 -12.58
CA PHE A 110 -10.11 5.82 -11.67
C PHE A 110 -10.56 4.51 -12.33
N THR A 111 -9.84 4.11 -13.36
CA THR A 111 -10.04 2.82 -14.03
C THR A 111 -9.72 1.64 -13.09
N ASP A 112 -10.20 0.43 -13.43
CA ASP A 112 -9.90 -0.79 -12.66
C ASP A 112 -8.40 -1.04 -12.49
N LYS A 113 -7.58 -0.65 -13.49
CA LYS A 113 -6.13 -0.74 -13.42
C LYS A 113 -5.54 0.18 -12.34
N VAL A 114 -6.03 1.42 -12.25
CA VAL A 114 -5.60 2.37 -11.22
C VAL A 114 -5.95 1.85 -9.83
N LYS A 115 -7.16 1.33 -9.64
CA LYS A 115 -7.58 0.73 -8.35
C LYS A 115 -6.73 -0.48 -8.00
N ALA A 116 -6.43 -1.34 -8.97
CA ALA A 116 -5.58 -2.52 -8.76
C ALA A 116 -4.13 -2.18 -8.44
N SER A 117 -3.56 -1.15 -9.09
CA SER A 117 -2.25 -0.62 -8.75
C SER A 117 -2.23 -0.03 -7.35
N ALA A 118 -3.26 0.72 -6.96
CA ALA A 118 -3.39 1.28 -5.62
C ALA A 118 -3.45 0.17 -4.54
N ILE A 119 -4.30 -0.85 -4.73
CA ILE A 119 -4.39 -2.01 -3.82
C ILE A 119 -3.02 -2.71 -3.71
N THR A 120 -2.36 -2.94 -4.84
CA THR A 120 -1.04 -3.58 -4.87
C THR A 120 0.02 -2.75 -4.15
N TYR A 121 0.02 -1.42 -4.33
CA TYR A 121 0.93 -0.54 -3.61
C TYR A 121 0.72 -0.57 -2.11
N VAL A 122 -0.53 -0.57 -1.63
CA VAL A 122 -0.83 -0.72 -0.20
C VAL A 122 -0.26 -2.02 0.35
N LYS A 123 -0.44 -3.14 -0.38
CA LYS A 123 0.12 -4.44 0.02
C LYS A 123 1.64 -4.44 0.07
N ARG A 124 2.29 -3.93 -0.98
CA ARG A 124 3.75 -3.82 -1.06
C ARG A 124 4.31 -2.92 0.04
N PHE A 125 3.60 -1.84 0.37
CA PHE A 125 3.97 -0.92 1.44
C PHE A 125 3.97 -1.61 2.81
N TYR A 126 2.87 -2.28 3.17
CA TYR A 126 2.72 -2.96 4.48
C TYR A 126 3.48 -4.28 4.59
N LEU A 127 4.08 -4.78 3.50
CA LEU A 127 5.03 -5.88 3.58
C LEU A 127 6.35 -5.45 4.24
N ARG A 128 6.66 -4.14 4.24
CA ARG A 128 7.95 -3.59 4.71
C ARG A 128 7.82 -2.51 5.79
N ASN A 129 6.60 -2.05 6.02
CA ASN A 129 6.27 -1.04 7.02
C ASN A 129 5.15 -1.56 7.91
N THR A 130 4.97 -0.95 9.08
CA THR A 130 3.89 -1.29 10.01
C THR A 130 2.81 -0.20 10.03
N MET A 131 1.58 -0.61 10.34
CA MET A 131 0.47 0.32 10.57
C MET A 131 0.69 1.22 11.78
N MET A 132 1.51 0.78 12.74
CA MET A 132 1.87 1.56 13.93
C MET A 132 2.63 2.84 13.58
N ASP A 133 3.41 2.82 12.49
CA ASP A 133 4.17 3.98 12.01
C ASP A 133 3.32 4.85 11.08
N TYR A 134 2.60 4.21 10.15
CA TYR A 134 1.85 4.87 9.09
C TYR A 134 0.42 4.37 9.08
N HIS A 135 -0.52 5.30 9.24
CA HIS A 135 -1.93 4.94 9.32
C HIS A 135 -2.45 4.50 7.94
N PRO A 136 -3.17 3.36 7.84
CA PRO A 136 -3.64 2.80 6.57
C PRO A 136 -4.57 3.70 5.77
N ARG A 137 -5.38 4.54 6.42
CA ARG A 137 -6.18 5.57 5.73
C ARG A 137 -5.32 6.50 4.85
N ASP A 138 -4.23 7.05 5.41
CA ASP A 138 -3.44 8.05 4.71
C ASP A 138 -2.62 7.40 3.59
N ILE A 139 -2.01 6.23 3.89
CA ILE A 139 -1.27 5.44 2.91
C ILE A 139 -2.16 4.99 1.75
N MET A 140 -3.38 4.54 2.02
CA MET A 140 -4.33 4.13 0.98
C MET A 140 -4.62 5.28 0.01
N ILE A 141 -4.88 6.48 0.52
CA ILE A 141 -5.16 7.66 -0.29
C ILE A 141 -3.92 8.06 -1.11
N THR A 142 -2.73 8.06 -0.49
CA THR A 142 -1.47 8.34 -1.17
C THR A 142 -1.17 7.30 -2.26
N CYS A 143 -1.41 6.01 -2.01
CA CYS A 143 -1.27 4.94 -2.99
C CYS A 143 -2.22 5.12 -4.18
N LEU A 144 -3.47 5.55 -3.95
CA LEU A 144 -4.42 5.82 -5.01
C LEU A 144 -3.95 6.96 -5.93
N PHE A 145 -3.46 8.06 -5.34
CA PHE A 145 -2.90 9.17 -6.10
C PHE A 145 -1.65 8.78 -6.89
N LEU A 146 -0.75 8.04 -6.25
CA LEU A 146 0.47 7.54 -6.91
C LEU A 146 0.12 6.58 -8.06
N ALA A 147 -0.87 5.70 -7.86
CA ALA A 147 -1.34 4.80 -8.91
C ALA A 147 -1.94 5.58 -10.09
N ALA A 148 -2.71 6.63 -9.83
CA ALA A 148 -3.26 7.50 -10.87
C ALA A 148 -2.15 8.18 -11.69
N LYS A 149 -1.07 8.63 -11.04
CA LYS A 149 0.14 9.14 -11.72
C LYS A 149 0.80 8.09 -12.61
N THR A 150 0.97 6.87 -12.11
CA THR A 150 1.74 5.82 -12.79
C THR A 150 0.98 5.12 -13.92
N GLU A 151 -0.35 5.10 -13.86
CA GLU A 151 -1.24 4.49 -14.86
C GLU A 151 -1.80 5.54 -15.85
N PHE A 152 -1.06 6.62 -16.08
CA PHE A 152 -1.38 7.70 -17.04
C PHE A 152 -2.76 8.36 -16.84
N SER A 153 -3.30 8.28 -15.62
CA SER A 153 -4.63 8.79 -15.25
C SER A 153 -4.52 9.92 -14.24
N PHE A 154 -3.58 10.85 -14.50
CA PHE A 154 -3.21 11.91 -13.56
C PHE A 154 -4.41 12.81 -13.18
N VAL A 155 -4.50 13.08 -11.88
CA VAL A 155 -5.42 14.06 -11.28
C VAL A 155 -4.55 15.08 -10.51
N PRO A 156 -4.70 16.39 -10.73
CA PRO A 156 -3.97 17.41 -9.97
C PRO A 156 -4.20 17.27 -8.46
N ILE A 157 -3.17 17.55 -7.66
CA ILE A 157 -3.24 17.35 -6.21
C ILE A 157 -4.32 18.22 -5.55
N GLU A 158 -4.57 19.42 -6.09
CA GLU A 158 -5.54 20.36 -5.55
C GLU A 158 -6.96 19.83 -5.69
N ASP A 159 -7.28 19.32 -6.88
CA ASP A 159 -8.54 18.64 -7.15
C ASP A 159 -8.65 17.35 -6.34
N PHE A 160 -7.55 16.61 -6.22
CA PHE A 160 -7.54 15.34 -5.50
C PHE A 160 -7.85 15.52 -4.01
N ILE A 161 -7.22 16.49 -3.33
CA ILE A 161 -7.43 16.76 -1.90
C ILE A 161 -8.81 17.36 -1.64
N LYS A 162 -9.35 18.17 -2.55
CA LYS A 162 -10.65 18.85 -2.39
C LYS A 162 -11.80 17.89 -2.09
N PHE A 163 -11.80 16.70 -2.68
CA PHE A 163 -12.85 15.70 -2.50
C PHE A 163 -12.61 14.76 -1.33
N LEU A 164 -11.44 14.84 -0.69
CA LEU A 164 -11.09 14.00 0.43
C LEU A 164 -11.46 14.67 1.75
N THR A 165 -12.13 13.93 2.63
CA THR A 165 -12.48 14.36 3.99
C THR A 165 -11.26 14.32 4.93
N THR A 166 -10.08 14.71 4.45
CA THR A 166 -8.81 14.63 5.18
C THR A 166 -8.36 16.02 5.61
N LYS A 167 -7.91 16.14 6.86
CA LYS A 167 -7.26 17.35 7.39
C LYS A 167 -5.79 17.50 6.96
N ALA A 168 -5.30 16.61 6.08
CA ALA A 168 -3.91 16.59 5.67
C ALA A 168 -3.60 17.76 4.72
N THR A 169 -2.50 18.47 4.98
CA THR A 169 -1.99 19.51 4.07
C THR A 169 -1.32 18.89 2.86
N LYS A 170 -1.16 19.68 1.78
CA LYS A 170 -0.45 19.27 0.55
C LYS A 170 0.96 18.74 0.84
N GLU A 171 1.67 19.40 1.76
CA GLU A 171 3.05 19.05 2.16
C GLU A 171 3.14 17.66 2.79
N VAL A 172 2.28 17.37 3.77
CA VAL A 172 2.21 16.05 4.42
C VAL A 172 1.92 14.97 3.40
N PHE A 173 1.09 15.28 2.39
CA PHE A 173 0.77 14.33 1.34
C PHE A 173 1.98 14.02 0.44
N PHE A 174 2.77 15.02 0.07
CA PHE A 174 4.01 14.82 -0.70
C PHE A 174 5.09 14.08 0.09
N ASP A 175 5.21 14.34 1.39
CA ASP A 175 6.11 13.60 2.27
C ASP A 175 5.74 12.11 2.30
N LEU A 176 4.45 11.81 2.43
CA LEU A 176 3.93 10.44 2.36
C LEU A 176 4.15 9.82 0.98
N GLU A 177 3.95 10.57 -0.12
CA GLU A 177 4.19 10.09 -1.48
C GLU A 177 5.64 9.58 -1.64
N LEU A 178 6.61 10.35 -1.16
CA LEU A 178 8.02 9.96 -1.22
C LEU A 178 8.32 8.72 -0.37
N ILE A 179 7.72 8.62 0.82
CA ILE A 179 7.86 7.46 1.71
C ILE A 179 7.27 6.19 1.06
N VAL A 180 6.10 6.32 0.43
CA VAL A 180 5.46 5.22 -0.31
C VAL A 180 6.35 4.82 -1.48
N ALA A 181 6.81 5.76 -2.31
CA ALA A 181 7.68 5.48 -3.45
C ALA A 181 8.96 4.73 -3.06
N ARG A 182 9.63 5.16 -1.97
CA ARG A 182 10.81 4.48 -1.41
C ARG A 182 10.49 3.07 -0.93
N SER A 183 9.36 2.88 -0.26
CA SER A 183 8.92 1.58 0.24
C SER A 183 8.66 0.58 -0.90
N LEU A 184 8.11 1.07 -2.00
CA LEU A 184 7.89 0.35 -3.26
C LEU A 184 9.17 0.11 -4.07
N ARG A 185 10.34 0.58 -3.60
CA ARG A 185 11.63 0.54 -4.34
C ARG A 185 11.56 1.25 -5.70
N TYR A 186 10.68 2.23 -5.84
CA TYR A 186 10.41 2.92 -7.10
C TYR A 186 9.92 1.98 -8.22
N GLU A 187 9.37 0.81 -7.87
CA GLU A 187 8.82 -0.17 -8.82
C GLU A 187 7.32 0.04 -8.99
N PHE A 188 6.98 0.99 -9.85
CA PHE A 188 5.61 1.41 -10.11
C PHE A 188 4.89 0.52 -11.13
N THR A 189 5.60 -0.22 -11.96
CA THR A 189 4.94 -1.10 -12.92
C THR A 189 4.32 -2.30 -12.21
N VAL A 190 3.00 -2.45 -12.35
CA VAL A 190 2.24 -3.60 -11.84
C VAL A 190 1.55 -4.29 -13.00
N HIS A 191 1.79 -5.60 -13.12
CA HIS A 191 1.15 -6.45 -14.11
C HIS A 191 -0.14 -7.01 -13.52
N HIS A 192 -1.27 -6.45 -13.92
CA HIS A 192 -2.59 -6.87 -13.44
C HIS A 192 -3.18 -8.03 -14.26
N PRO A 193 -4.02 -8.89 -13.66
CA PRO A 193 -4.69 -9.97 -14.39
C PRO A 193 -5.68 -9.50 -15.48
N TYR A 194 -6.14 -8.24 -15.45
CA TYR A 194 -7.12 -7.71 -16.41
C TYR A 194 -6.68 -7.84 -17.87
N LEU A 195 -5.41 -7.54 -18.18
CA LEU A 195 -4.91 -7.64 -19.55
C LEU A 195 -4.85 -9.09 -20.01
N SER A 196 -4.42 -10.00 -19.13
CA SER A 196 -4.39 -11.43 -19.41
C SER A 196 -5.80 -12.00 -19.60
N ALA A 197 -6.78 -11.56 -18.80
CA ALA A 197 -8.17 -11.96 -18.95
C ALA A 197 -8.77 -11.49 -20.27
N TYR A 198 -8.45 -10.26 -20.70
CA TYR A 198 -8.87 -9.76 -22.01
C TYR A 198 -8.23 -10.56 -23.16
N GLY A 199 -6.96 -10.92 -23.04
CA GLY A 199 -6.29 -11.80 -24.00
C GLY A 199 -6.93 -13.19 -24.08
N LEU A 200 -7.26 -13.79 -22.94
CA LEU A 200 -7.98 -15.07 -22.86
C LEU A 200 -9.37 -14.96 -23.49
N PHE A 201 -10.08 -13.86 -23.26
CA PHE A 201 -11.38 -13.61 -23.86
C PHE A 201 -11.31 -13.58 -25.40
N LEU A 202 -10.36 -12.84 -25.98
CA LEU A 202 -10.16 -12.80 -27.44
C LEU A 202 -9.76 -14.18 -27.99
N ASP A 203 -8.90 -14.90 -27.28
CA ASP A 203 -8.49 -16.24 -27.69
C ASP A 203 -9.67 -17.24 -27.66
N MET A 204 -10.49 -17.19 -26.61
CA MET A 204 -11.71 -17.98 -26.50
C MET A 204 -12.69 -17.68 -27.64
N GLN A 205 -12.82 -16.43 -28.09
CA GLN A 205 -13.68 -16.08 -29.22
C GLN A 205 -13.24 -16.72 -30.54
N THR A 206 -11.94 -16.98 -30.72
CA THR A 206 -11.44 -17.67 -31.92
C THR A 206 -11.60 -19.19 -31.83
N ALA A 207 -11.48 -19.75 -30.63
CA ALA A 207 -11.57 -21.20 -30.39
C ALA A 207 -13.00 -21.72 -30.21
N LEU A 208 -13.93 -20.90 -29.72
CA LEU A 208 -15.29 -21.29 -29.32
C LEU A 208 -16.35 -20.48 -30.06
N LYS A 209 -17.46 -21.11 -30.42
CA LYS A 209 -18.54 -20.49 -31.24
C LYS A 209 -19.53 -19.63 -30.43
N ASP A 210 -19.62 -19.83 -29.12
CA ASP A 210 -20.66 -19.24 -28.26
C ASP A 210 -20.28 -17.83 -27.74
N ALA A 211 -20.19 -16.85 -28.65
CA ALA A 211 -19.71 -15.49 -28.35
C ALA A 211 -20.44 -14.80 -27.17
N LYS A 212 -21.76 -14.98 -27.03
CA LYS A 212 -22.54 -14.39 -25.93
C LYS A 212 -22.15 -14.95 -24.57
N LYS A 213 -21.93 -16.26 -24.46
CA LYS A 213 -21.50 -16.89 -23.21
C LYS A 213 -20.06 -16.49 -22.87
N ILE A 214 -19.19 -16.40 -23.86
CA ILE A 214 -17.80 -15.97 -23.68
C ILE A 214 -17.74 -14.53 -23.14
N GLN A 215 -18.58 -13.62 -23.64
CA GLN A 215 -18.72 -12.28 -23.08
C GLN A 215 -19.19 -12.31 -21.62
N ALA A 216 -20.21 -13.10 -21.31
CA ALA A 216 -20.72 -13.21 -19.94
C ALA A 216 -19.66 -13.77 -18.97
N ILE A 217 -18.88 -14.76 -19.39
CA ILE A 217 -17.75 -15.32 -18.62
C ILE A 217 -16.69 -14.24 -18.38
N TYR A 218 -16.33 -13.46 -19.40
CA TYR A 218 -15.35 -12.40 -19.27
C TYR A 218 -15.80 -11.30 -18.31
N GLU A 219 -17.03 -10.80 -18.45
CA GLU A 219 -17.56 -9.78 -17.53
C GLU A 219 -17.59 -10.29 -16.09
N LYS A 220 -18.05 -11.54 -15.88
CA LYS A 220 -18.07 -12.17 -14.55
C LYS A 220 -16.66 -12.40 -14.00
N SER A 221 -15.68 -12.72 -14.86
CA SER A 221 -14.29 -12.92 -14.45
C SER A 221 -13.67 -11.65 -13.87
N LYS A 222 -14.10 -10.44 -14.29
CA LYS A 222 -13.60 -9.18 -13.74
C LYS A 222 -13.93 -9.01 -12.25
N GLU A 223 -15.11 -9.47 -11.83
CA GLU A 223 -15.50 -9.49 -10.41
C GLU A 223 -14.55 -10.38 -9.60
N TYR A 224 -14.21 -11.56 -10.12
CA TYR A 224 -13.25 -12.46 -9.48
C TYR A 224 -11.81 -11.97 -9.52
N ILE A 225 -11.41 -11.24 -10.58
CA ILE A 225 -10.13 -10.54 -10.61
C ILE A 225 -10.10 -9.50 -9.49
N HIS A 226 -11.16 -8.72 -9.33
CA HIS A 226 -11.24 -7.74 -8.25
C HIS A 226 -11.16 -8.41 -6.87
N LYS A 227 -11.88 -9.51 -6.67
CA LYS A 227 -11.78 -10.32 -5.43
C LYS A 227 -10.36 -10.84 -5.19
N SER A 228 -9.67 -11.29 -6.24
CA SER A 228 -8.30 -11.80 -6.14
C SER A 228 -7.31 -10.74 -5.66
N LEU A 229 -7.50 -9.46 -5.99
CA LEU A 229 -6.60 -8.38 -5.59
C LEU A 229 -6.56 -8.19 -4.07
N PHE A 230 -7.64 -8.52 -3.36
CA PHE A 230 -7.68 -8.45 -1.89
C PHE A 230 -6.99 -9.63 -1.21
N THR A 231 -6.61 -10.67 -1.96
CA THR A 231 -5.86 -11.83 -1.47
C THR A 231 -4.37 -11.74 -1.82
N ASP A 232 -3.56 -12.65 -1.31
CA ASP A 232 -2.11 -12.69 -1.58
C ASP A 232 -1.73 -13.24 -2.96
N THR A 233 -2.70 -13.53 -3.83
CA THR A 233 -2.46 -14.11 -5.16
C THR A 233 -1.45 -13.33 -5.98
N MET A 234 -1.46 -11.99 -5.91
CA MET A 234 -0.53 -11.12 -6.63
C MET A 234 0.94 -11.27 -6.22
N PHE A 235 1.20 -11.85 -5.04
CA PHE A 235 2.55 -12.19 -4.58
C PHE A 235 2.95 -13.63 -4.90
N LEU A 236 1.98 -14.50 -5.15
CA LEU A 236 2.19 -15.95 -5.22
C LEU A 236 2.10 -16.51 -6.64
N TYR A 237 1.32 -15.89 -7.52
CA TYR A 237 0.98 -16.43 -8.83
C TYR A 237 1.13 -15.38 -9.93
N GLN A 238 1.35 -15.86 -11.16
CA GLN A 238 1.49 -14.99 -12.31
C GLN A 238 0.12 -14.40 -12.72
N PRO A 239 0.07 -13.17 -13.27
CA PRO A 239 -1.19 -12.54 -13.68
C PRO A 239 -2.01 -13.37 -14.67
N SER A 240 -1.33 -14.11 -15.56
CA SER A 240 -1.96 -15.04 -16.50
C SER A 240 -2.62 -16.24 -15.81
N GLN A 241 -1.98 -16.80 -14.77
CA GLN A 241 -2.52 -17.89 -13.97
C GLN A 241 -3.74 -17.42 -13.17
N ILE A 242 -3.65 -16.23 -12.58
CA ILE A 242 -4.77 -15.61 -11.85
C ILE A 242 -5.95 -15.38 -12.79
N ALA A 243 -5.72 -14.78 -13.96
CA ALA A 243 -6.76 -14.52 -14.96
C ALA A 243 -7.44 -15.81 -15.46
N LEU A 244 -6.66 -16.87 -15.67
CA LEU A 244 -7.19 -18.16 -16.09
C LEU A 244 -8.03 -18.83 -14.99
N ALA A 245 -7.62 -18.71 -13.73
CA ALA A 245 -8.39 -19.21 -12.59
C ALA A 245 -9.71 -18.45 -12.44
N THR A 246 -9.72 -17.13 -12.57
CA THR A 246 -10.95 -16.32 -12.46
C THR A 246 -11.94 -16.63 -13.59
N VAL A 247 -11.45 -16.86 -14.82
CA VAL A 247 -12.26 -17.34 -15.94
C VAL A 247 -12.82 -18.73 -15.67
N ARG A 248 -12.05 -19.65 -15.07
CA ARG A 248 -12.55 -20.97 -14.64
C ARG A 248 -13.66 -20.88 -13.61
N ILE A 249 -13.55 -20.01 -12.61
CA ILE A 249 -14.61 -19.80 -11.61
C ILE A 249 -15.88 -19.30 -12.32
N ALA A 250 -15.76 -18.25 -13.14
CA ALA A 250 -16.88 -17.66 -13.86
C ALA A 250 -17.58 -18.67 -14.79
N ALA A 251 -16.81 -19.49 -15.51
CA ALA A 251 -17.37 -20.52 -16.39
C ALA A 251 -18.10 -21.63 -15.61
N LYS A 252 -17.56 -22.08 -14.47
CA LYS A 252 -18.23 -23.05 -13.60
C LYS A 252 -19.58 -22.52 -13.10
N GLU A 253 -19.67 -21.24 -12.74
CA GLU A 253 -20.94 -20.62 -12.31
C GLU A 253 -21.95 -20.47 -13.44
N LEU A 254 -21.48 -20.23 -14.66
CA LEU A 254 -22.32 -20.12 -15.86
C LEU A 254 -22.58 -21.48 -16.54
N ASN A 255 -22.24 -22.59 -15.89
CA ASN A 255 -22.37 -23.96 -16.40
C ASN A 255 -21.74 -24.16 -17.79
N PHE A 256 -20.58 -23.55 -18.01
CA PHE A 256 -19.82 -23.67 -19.26
C PHE A 256 -18.58 -24.55 -19.08
N ASP A 257 -18.45 -25.57 -19.92
CA ASP A 257 -17.27 -26.44 -19.91
C ASP A 257 -16.08 -25.80 -20.63
N LEU A 258 -15.10 -25.34 -19.85
CA LEU A 258 -13.83 -24.84 -20.39
C LEU A 258 -12.85 -25.97 -20.75
N ASN A 259 -13.11 -27.23 -20.39
CA ASN A 259 -12.17 -28.32 -20.70
C ASN A 259 -11.95 -28.47 -22.21
N SER A 260 -13.01 -28.27 -23.00
CA SER A 260 -12.92 -28.22 -24.47
C SER A 260 -11.91 -27.17 -24.96
N TYR A 261 -11.91 -25.97 -24.35
CA TYR A 261 -10.94 -24.91 -24.67
C TYR A 261 -9.51 -25.28 -24.21
N PHE A 262 -9.35 -25.86 -23.02
CA PHE A 262 -8.06 -26.33 -22.53
C PHE A 262 -7.45 -27.41 -23.44
N CYS A 263 -8.27 -28.37 -23.88
CA CYS A 263 -7.84 -29.42 -24.81
C CYS A 263 -7.38 -28.84 -26.15
N ILE A 264 -8.08 -27.83 -26.69
CA ILE A 264 -7.68 -27.17 -27.95
C ILE A 264 -6.37 -26.40 -27.76
N LYS A 265 -6.24 -25.63 -26.67
CA LYS A 265 -5.12 -24.71 -26.47
C LYS A 265 -3.83 -25.40 -26.04
N PHE A 266 -3.93 -26.43 -25.21
CA PHE A 266 -2.79 -27.13 -24.61
C PHE A 266 -2.57 -28.54 -25.17
N ASN A 267 -3.15 -28.86 -26.33
CA ASN A 267 -3.03 -30.19 -26.96
C ASN A 267 -1.56 -30.63 -27.16
N SER A 268 -0.67 -29.68 -27.43
CA SER A 268 0.74 -29.93 -27.71
C SER A 268 1.63 -29.97 -26.46
N GLU A 269 1.09 -29.65 -25.28
CA GLU A 269 1.88 -29.57 -24.05
C GLU A 269 1.97 -30.92 -23.32
N PRO A 270 3.10 -31.23 -22.64
CA PRO A 270 3.22 -32.44 -21.85
C PRO A 270 2.17 -32.50 -20.73
N LYS A 271 1.54 -33.67 -20.56
CA LYS A 271 0.51 -33.91 -19.53
C LYS A 271 0.94 -33.45 -18.12
N GLY A 272 2.19 -33.75 -17.73
CA GLY A 272 2.71 -33.35 -16.42
C GLY A 272 2.76 -31.84 -16.17
N LYS A 273 2.97 -31.02 -17.20
CA LYS A 273 2.91 -29.54 -17.06
C LYS A 273 1.47 -29.05 -16.91
N LEU A 274 0.54 -29.68 -17.63
CA LEU A 274 -0.88 -29.37 -17.56
C LEU A 274 -1.46 -29.74 -16.19
N ASP A 275 -1.06 -30.89 -15.63
CA ASP A 275 -1.46 -31.32 -14.28
C ASP A 275 -0.98 -30.32 -13.21
N ASN A 276 0.25 -29.81 -13.34
CA ASN A 276 0.75 -28.78 -12.44
C ASN A 276 -0.02 -27.46 -12.58
N LEU A 277 -0.38 -27.08 -13.81
CA LEU A 277 -1.22 -25.91 -14.04
C LEU A 277 -2.59 -26.07 -13.37
N TYR A 278 -3.25 -27.23 -13.50
CA TYR A 278 -4.53 -27.47 -12.83
C TYR A 278 -4.41 -27.34 -11.31
N LYS A 279 -3.36 -27.89 -10.69
CA LYS A 279 -3.10 -27.73 -9.25
C LYS A 279 -2.98 -26.27 -8.84
N ILE A 280 -2.20 -25.48 -9.59
CA ILE A 280 -2.04 -24.04 -9.35
C ILE A 280 -3.39 -23.32 -9.45
N LEU A 281 -4.15 -23.60 -10.52
CA LEU A 281 -5.44 -22.96 -10.74
C LEU A 281 -6.44 -23.32 -9.63
N ASP A 282 -6.50 -24.58 -9.22
CA ASP A 282 -7.41 -25.03 -8.15
C ASP A 282 -7.05 -24.37 -6.80
N GLU A 283 -5.75 -24.15 -6.54
CA GLU A 283 -5.29 -23.44 -5.36
C GLU A 283 -5.66 -21.95 -5.38
N ILE A 284 -5.52 -21.28 -6.54
CA ILE A 284 -5.98 -19.89 -6.73
C ILE A 284 -7.51 -19.81 -6.55
N GLU A 285 -8.25 -20.75 -7.15
CA GLU A 285 -9.71 -20.80 -7.02
C GLU A 285 -10.14 -20.91 -5.55
N LYS A 286 -9.45 -21.77 -4.78
CA LYS A 286 -9.68 -21.93 -3.35
C LYS A 286 -9.46 -20.62 -2.60
N ILE A 287 -8.31 -19.97 -2.79
CA ILE A 287 -7.97 -18.69 -2.15
C ILE A 287 -9.01 -17.61 -2.43
N ILE A 288 -9.46 -17.50 -3.70
CA ILE A 288 -10.46 -16.49 -4.09
C ILE A 288 -11.83 -16.81 -3.50
N LYS A 289 -12.23 -18.08 -3.44
CA LYS A 289 -13.54 -18.48 -2.88
C LYS A 289 -13.59 -18.29 -1.36
N GLU A 290 -12.55 -18.70 -0.65
CA GLU A 290 -12.42 -18.59 0.81
C GLU A 290 -12.19 -17.16 1.32
N TYR A 291 -11.87 -16.21 0.43
CA TYR A 291 -11.70 -14.81 0.84
C TYR A 291 -13.01 -14.21 1.37
N GLU A 292 -12.94 -13.76 2.62
CA GLU A 292 -13.95 -12.97 3.30
C GLU A 292 -13.39 -11.60 3.69
N PRO A 293 -14.11 -10.49 3.40
CA PRO A 293 -13.67 -9.16 3.79
C PRO A 293 -13.71 -9.00 5.31
N THR A 294 -12.73 -8.29 5.87
CA THR A 294 -12.72 -7.95 7.29
C THR A 294 -13.95 -7.11 7.65
N PRO A 295 -14.77 -7.53 8.63
CA PRO A 295 -15.96 -6.78 9.00
C PRO A 295 -15.60 -5.46 9.70
N LEU A 296 -16.46 -4.44 9.53
CA LEU A 296 -16.26 -3.10 10.07
C LEU A 296 -16.04 -3.10 11.59
N ASN A 297 -16.76 -3.93 12.34
CA ASN A 297 -16.65 -3.98 13.80
C ASN A 297 -15.25 -4.42 14.25
N LYS A 298 -14.71 -5.47 13.62
CA LYS A 298 -13.35 -5.95 13.87
C LYS A 298 -12.31 -4.92 13.46
N ALA A 299 -12.50 -4.26 12.31
CA ALA A 299 -11.60 -3.20 11.88
C ALA A 299 -11.58 -2.01 12.86
N LYS A 300 -12.74 -1.60 13.41
CA LYS A 300 -12.84 -0.53 14.43
C LYS A 300 -12.15 -0.91 15.73
N GLU A 301 -12.27 -2.16 16.18
CA GLU A 301 -11.59 -2.66 17.38
C GLU A 301 -10.07 -2.64 17.21
N ILE A 302 -9.58 -3.10 16.05
CA ILE A 302 -8.15 -3.05 15.72
C ILE A 302 -7.67 -1.60 15.62
N ASP A 303 -8.44 -0.71 14.98
CA ASP A 303 -8.10 0.71 14.84
C ASP A 303 -8.04 1.43 16.20
N ALA A 304 -8.93 1.09 17.13
CA ALA A 304 -8.90 1.59 18.50
C ALA A 304 -7.65 1.13 19.26
N ARG A 305 -7.19 -0.10 19.03
CA ARG A 305 -5.91 -0.60 19.56
C ARG A 305 -4.72 0.10 18.89
N LEU A 306 -4.76 0.26 17.56
CA LEU A 306 -3.74 0.98 16.79
C LEU A 306 -3.53 2.40 17.31
N HIS A 307 -4.61 3.09 17.68
CA HIS A 307 -4.52 4.44 18.25
C HIS A 307 -3.67 4.49 19.54
N LYS A 308 -3.70 3.43 20.34
CA LYS A 308 -2.93 3.32 21.60
C LYS A 308 -1.47 2.94 21.38
N CYS A 309 -1.19 2.14 20.34
CA CYS A 309 0.17 1.65 20.04
C CYS A 309 0.84 2.39 18.87
N LYS A 310 0.34 3.57 18.49
CA LYS A 310 0.92 4.38 17.41
C LYS A 310 2.32 4.86 17.79
N ASN A 311 3.26 4.80 16.85
CA ASN A 311 4.63 5.26 17.07
C ASN A 311 4.63 6.76 17.45
N PRO A 312 5.14 7.12 18.64
CA PRO A 312 5.21 8.51 19.08
C PRO A 312 6.01 9.37 18.13
N GLU A 313 7.10 8.86 17.54
CA GLU A 313 7.96 9.63 16.62
C GLU A 313 7.19 10.17 15.40
N LYS A 314 6.22 9.41 14.90
CA LYS A 314 5.41 9.76 13.73
C LYS A 314 4.12 10.51 14.10
N ASN A 315 3.93 10.81 15.39
CA ASN A 315 2.83 11.63 15.87
C ASN A 315 3.29 13.09 16.01
N PRO A 316 2.76 14.06 15.23
CA PRO A 316 3.13 15.47 15.34
C PRO A 316 2.98 16.05 16.75
N ASN A 317 2.10 15.46 17.56
CA ASN A 317 1.79 15.96 18.90
C ASN A 317 2.68 15.40 20.01
N SER A 318 3.57 14.43 19.73
CA SER A 318 4.45 13.79 20.73
C SER A 318 5.66 14.66 21.10
N ALA A 319 6.26 14.39 22.26
CA ALA A 319 7.47 15.08 22.70
C ALA A 319 8.68 14.74 21.82
N ILE A 320 8.84 13.47 21.39
CA ILE A 320 9.91 13.04 20.47
C ILE A 320 9.82 13.76 19.13
N SER A 321 8.63 13.85 18.55
CA SER A 321 8.44 14.50 17.24
C SER A 321 8.77 15.98 17.31
N ARG A 322 8.33 16.66 18.38
CA ARG A 322 8.68 18.07 18.63
C ARG A 322 10.18 18.28 18.81
N LYS A 323 10.84 17.45 19.63
CA LYS A 323 12.30 17.53 19.85
C LYS A 323 13.06 17.39 18.52
N ARG A 324 12.69 16.43 17.68
CA ARG A 324 13.32 16.23 16.36
C ARG A 324 13.03 17.35 15.38
N LYS A 325 11.84 17.94 15.43
CA LYS A 325 11.49 19.10 14.61
C LYS A 325 12.39 20.29 14.97
N LEU A 326 12.53 20.57 16.27
CA LEU A 326 13.41 21.64 16.77
C LEU A 326 14.90 21.37 16.42
N GLU A 327 15.36 20.13 16.52
CA GLU A 327 16.72 19.76 16.10
C GLU A 327 16.94 19.96 14.60
N ARG A 328 15.95 19.63 13.76
CA ARG A 328 16.02 19.84 12.31
C ARG A 328 16.03 21.33 11.95
N GLU A 329 15.13 22.10 12.55
CA GLU A 329 15.08 23.56 12.36
C GLU A 329 16.41 24.20 12.78
N GLY A 330 16.98 23.79 13.91
CA GLY A 330 18.30 24.28 14.36
C GLY A 330 19.46 23.91 13.42
N LEU A 331 19.40 22.75 12.76
CA LEU A 331 20.37 22.35 11.74
C LEU A 331 20.21 23.15 10.44
N GLU A 332 18.98 23.38 10.00
CA GLU A 332 18.66 24.17 8.81
C GLU A 332 19.08 25.65 9.00
N ASP A 333 18.84 26.20 10.18
CA ASP A 333 19.30 27.55 10.56
C ASP A 333 20.82 27.63 10.57
N ALA A 334 21.51 26.62 11.12
CA ALA A 334 22.97 26.57 11.12
C ALA A 334 23.55 26.49 9.69
N ASP A 335 22.95 25.68 8.81
CA ASP A 335 23.35 25.58 7.40
C ASP A 335 23.08 26.88 6.63
N HIS A 336 21.96 27.55 6.91
CA HIS A 336 21.65 28.86 6.34
C HIS A 336 22.66 29.93 6.77
N HIS A 337 22.98 29.98 8.07
CA HIS A 337 24.02 30.87 8.59
C HIS A 337 25.39 30.60 7.98
N LYS A 338 25.75 29.32 7.79
CA LYS A 338 27.00 28.93 7.14
C LYS A 338 27.05 29.36 5.68
N LYS A 339 25.98 29.16 4.91
CA LYS A 339 25.88 29.63 3.51
C LYS A 339 26.02 31.13 3.40
N LYS A 340 25.30 31.88 4.25
CA LYS A 340 25.37 33.34 4.28
C LYS A 340 26.79 33.85 4.57
N ARG A 341 27.50 33.21 5.51
CA ARG A 341 28.89 33.57 5.83
C ARG A 341 29.85 33.35 4.65
N ILE A 342 29.68 32.25 3.91
CA ILE A 342 30.47 31.96 2.70
C ILE A 342 30.18 32.99 1.61
N GLU A 343 28.92 33.41 1.46
CA GLU A 343 28.50 34.41 0.48
C GLU A 343 29.08 35.80 0.81
N ASP A 344 29.04 36.20 2.09
CA ASP A 344 29.66 37.44 2.58
C ASP A 344 31.20 37.44 2.41
N GLU A 345 31.86 36.30 2.66
CA GLU A 345 33.31 36.13 2.44
C GLU A 345 33.66 36.20 0.94
N TYR A 346 32.83 35.61 0.07
CA TYR A 346 32.98 35.70 -1.38
C TYR A 346 32.81 37.12 -1.89
N GLN A 347 31.81 37.86 -1.38
CA GLN A 347 31.58 39.26 -1.75
C GLN A 347 32.73 40.17 -1.31
N LYS A 348 33.29 39.97 -0.12
CA LYS A 348 34.50 40.68 0.31
C LYS A 348 35.70 40.36 -0.57
N SER A 349 35.89 39.09 -0.95
CA SER A 349 36.98 38.71 -1.86
C SER A 349 36.83 39.34 -3.25
N LEU A 350 35.61 39.47 -3.75
CA LEU A 350 35.32 40.19 -5.00
C LEU A 350 35.65 41.68 -4.85
N GLU A 351 35.25 42.33 -3.75
CA GLU A 351 35.57 43.74 -3.50
C GLU A 351 37.07 44.02 -3.36
N GLU A 352 37.86 43.05 -2.87
CA GLU A 352 39.32 43.13 -2.80
C GLU A 352 40.00 42.91 -4.15
N VAL A 353 39.42 42.10 -5.04
CA VAL A 353 39.97 41.83 -6.39
C VAL A 353 39.65 42.96 -7.38
N PHE A 354 38.56 43.69 -7.18
CA PHE A 354 38.13 44.80 -8.05
C PHE A 354 38.50 46.20 -7.52
N LYS A 355 39.32 46.28 -6.47
CA LYS A 355 40.05 47.49 -6.04
C LYS A 355 41.47 47.47 -6.60
#